data_AF-A0A1A2AZU4-F1
#
_entry.id   AF-A0A1A2AZU4-F1
#
_cell.length_a   1.000
_cell.length_b   1.000
_cell.length_c   1.000
_cell.angle_alpha   90.00
_cell.angle_beta   90.00
_cell.angle_gamma   90.00
#
_symmetry.space_group_name_H-M   'P 1'
#
loop_
_entity.id
_entity.type
_entity.pdbx_description
1 polymer ?
#
loop_
_entity_poly.entity_id
_entity_poly.type
_entity_poly.pdbx_seq_one_letter_code
_entity_poly.pdbx_strand_id
1 'polypeptide(L)'
;MNSSAAPIEVWLRQDDEEIICTVVREDESTYELDVDALSMRGAQREMTGYFIDQNYEPADQWLVEVDSANGPVETVRRFTPARFQDQASDNGDALDALEVTTDELLP
;
A
#
# COMPACT_ATOMS: atom_id res chain seq x y z
N MET A 1 -6.02 21.38 10.99
CA MET A 1 -6.69 21.30 9.68
C MET A 1 -6.89 19.83 9.39
N ASN A 2 -8.12 19.32 9.48
CA ASN A 2 -8.42 17.96 9.06
C ASN A 2 -8.60 17.95 7.54
N SER A 3 -7.49 18.04 6.81
CA SER A 3 -7.52 17.61 5.42
C SER A 3 -7.56 16.09 5.47
N SER A 4 -8.78 15.53 5.37
CA SER A 4 -8.92 14.15 4.89
C SER A 4 -8.10 14.08 3.61
N ALA A 5 -7.00 13.33 3.61
CA ALA A 5 -6.29 13.06 2.37
C ALA A 5 -7.31 12.53 1.34
N ALA A 6 -7.16 12.88 0.07
CA ALA A 6 -8.00 12.37 -1.01
C ALA A 6 -7.27 11.20 -1.69
N PRO A 7 -7.99 10.28 -2.39
CA PRO A 7 -7.37 9.28 -3.23
C PRO A 7 -6.43 9.92 -4.27
N ILE A 8 -5.37 9.20 -4.62
CA ILE A 8 -4.41 9.61 -5.64
C ILE A 8 -4.21 8.47 -6.64
N GLU A 9 -3.84 8.83 -7.85
CA GLU A 9 -3.41 7.90 -8.88
C GLU A 9 -1.91 8.07 -9.11
N VAL A 10 -1.17 6.97 -9.16
CA VAL A 10 0.28 6.97 -9.28
C VAL A 10 0.65 6.27 -10.56
N TRP A 11 1.35 7.00 -11.42
CA TRP A 11 1.85 6.53 -12.71
C TRP A 11 3.36 6.33 -12.63
N LEU A 12 3.81 5.17 -13.07
CA LEU A 12 5.21 4.86 -13.29
C LEU A 12 5.44 4.69 -14.78
N ARG A 13 6.29 5.53 -15.36
CA ARG A 13 6.64 5.50 -16.78
C ARG A 13 8.14 5.30 -16.93
N GLN A 14 8.55 4.30 -17.69
CA GLN A 14 9.94 4.11 -18.07
C GLN A 14 10.23 4.89 -19.36
N ASP A 15 11.22 5.78 -19.29
CA ASP A 15 11.71 6.58 -20.41
C ASP A 15 13.23 6.34 -20.52
N ASP A 16 13.64 5.63 -21.58
CA ASP A 16 15.01 5.13 -21.75
C ASP A 16 15.57 4.40 -20.50
N GLU A 17 16.46 5.07 -19.75
CA GLU A 17 17.15 4.54 -18.57
C GLU A 17 16.57 5.05 -17.24
N GLU A 18 15.56 5.92 -17.28
CA GLU A 18 14.94 6.54 -16.12
C GLU A 18 13.50 6.03 -15.91
N ILE A 19 13.06 5.98 -14.65
CA ILE A 19 11.68 5.70 -14.30
C ILE A 19 11.13 6.93 -13.61
N ILE A 20 10.08 7.50 -14.20
CA ILE A 20 9.43 8.71 -13.71
C ILE A 20 8.18 8.30 -12.95
N CYS A 21 8.03 8.81 -11.72
CA CYS A 21 6.79 8.69 -10.95
C CYS A 21 6.00 9.99 -11.04
N THR A 22 4.78 9.92 -11.57
CA THR A 22 3.84 11.04 -11.58
C THR A 22 2.66 10.71 -10.68
N VAL A 23 2.34 11.62 -9.76
CA VAL A 23 1.18 11.53 -8.88
C VAL A 23 0.11 12.48 -9.38
N VAL A 24 -1.09 11.95 -9.61
CA VAL A 24 -2.28 12.69 -10.02
C VAL A 24 -3.26 12.76 -8.85
N ARG A 25 -3.66 13.97 -8.49
CA ARG A 25 -4.68 14.23 -7.46
C ARG A 25 -6.07 14.27 -8.07
N GLU A 26 -7.10 14.21 -7.22
CA GLU A 26 -8.50 14.28 -7.63
C GLU A 26 -8.85 15.57 -8.41
N ASP A 27 -8.15 16.68 -8.15
CA ASP A 27 -8.31 17.94 -8.88
C ASP A 27 -7.50 18.00 -10.19
N GLU A 28 -7.02 16.85 -10.66
CA GLU A 28 -6.18 16.67 -11.86
C GLU A 28 -4.81 17.36 -11.78
N SER A 29 -4.45 17.97 -10.65
CA SER A 29 -3.11 18.49 -10.45
C SER A 29 -2.10 17.35 -10.32
N THR A 30 -0.91 17.57 -10.87
CA THR A 30 0.15 16.57 -10.90
C THR A 30 1.43 17.07 -10.25
N TYR A 31 2.21 16.13 -9.72
CA TYR A 31 3.59 16.36 -9.31
C TYR A 31 4.41 15.10 -9.52
N GLU A 32 5.72 15.26 -9.67
CA GLU A 32 6.65 14.15 -9.86
C GLU A 32 7.39 13.83 -8.56
N LEU A 33 7.77 12.56 -8.42
CA LEU A 33 8.61 12.07 -7.34
C LEU A 33 9.82 11.37 -7.95
N ASP A 34 10.97 11.53 -7.30
CA ASP A 34 12.18 10.80 -7.65
C ASP A 34 11.98 9.31 -7.37
N VAL A 35 12.52 8.47 -8.26
CA VAL A 35 12.50 7.01 -8.15
C VAL A 35 13.94 6.51 -8.20
N ASP A 36 14.39 5.85 -7.15
CA ASP A 36 15.76 5.32 -7.06
C ASP A 36 15.90 3.96 -7.76
N ALA A 37 14.80 3.24 -7.98
CA ALA A 37 14.81 1.92 -8.57
C ALA A 37 15.19 1.91 -10.06
N LEU A 38 16.08 0.98 -10.40
CA LEU A 38 16.57 0.75 -11.77
C LEU A 38 15.69 -0.17 -12.63
N SER A 39 14.47 -0.49 -12.19
CA SER A 39 13.56 -1.36 -12.93
C SER A 39 12.11 -1.09 -12.57
N MET A 40 11.19 -1.30 -13.51
CA MET A 40 9.76 -1.06 -13.29
C MET A 40 9.23 -1.80 -12.06
N ARG A 41 9.61 -3.08 -11.89
CA ARG A 41 9.23 -3.86 -10.70
C ARG A 41 9.81 -3.31 -9.40
N GLY A 42 11.02 -2.76 -9.45
CA GLY A 42 11.65 -2.08 -8.32
C GLY A 42 10.88 -0.80 -7.97
N ALA A 43 10.60 0.04 -8.96
CA ALA A 43 9.89 1.30 -8.81
C ALA A 43 8.48 1.09 -8.24
N GLN A 44 7.75 0.08 -8.73
CA GLN A 44 6.45 -0.31 -8.19
C GLN A 44 6.50 -0.65 -6.70
N ARG A 45 7.55 -1.35 -6.25
CA ARG A 45 7.73 -1.71 -4.84
C ARG A 45 8.11 -0.50 -4.01
N GLU A 46 9.05 0.29 -4.50
CA GLU A 46 9.53 1.51 -3.86
C GLU A 46 8.39 2.50 -3.64
N MET A 47 7.63 2.83 -4.69
CA MET A 47 6.50 3.74 -4.58
C MET A 47 5.37 3.18 -3.73
N THR A 48 5.12 1.87 -3.76
CA THR A 48 4.15 1.27 -2.83
C THR A 48 4.57 1.49 -1.38
N GLY A 49 5.86 1.29 -1.05
CA GLY A 49 6.39 1.55 0.29
C GLY A 49 6.31 3.03 0.68
N TYR A 50 6.73 3.91 -0.23
CA TYR A 50 6.67 5.36 -0.03
C TYR A 50 5.25 5.84 0.32
N PHE A 51 4.23 5.43 -0.43
CA PHE A 51 2.85 5.86 -0.15
C PHE A 51 2.28 5.24 1.13
N ILE A 52 2.67 4.01 1.48
CA ILE A 52 2.32 3.41 2.78
C ILE A 52 2.88 4.28 3.93
N ASP A 53 4.13 4.72 3.84
CA ASP A 53 4.75 5.60 4.84
C ASP A 53 4.08 6.99 4.88
N GLN A 54 3.47 7.44 3.79
CA GLN A 54 2.64 8.66 3.71
C GLN A 54 1.18 8.43 4.14
N ASN A 55 0.87 7.32 4.81
CA ASN A 55 -0.45 7.01 5.34
C ASN A 55 -1.52 6.78 4.25
N TYR A 56 -1.11 6.22 3.12
CA TYR A 56 -1.99 5.66 2.08
C TYR A 56 -1.96 4.13 2.09
N GLU A 57 -2.99 3.52 1.52
CA GLU A 57 -3.04 2.09 1.23
C GLU A 57 -3.34 1.88 -0.26
N PRO A 58 -2.79 0.83 -0.89
CA PRO A 58 -3.11 0.53 -2.27
C PRO A 58 -4.56 0.04 -2.41
N ALA A 59 -5.31 0.61 -3.34
CA ALA A 59 -6.71 0.23 -3.58
C ALA A 59 -6.83 -1.02 -4.48
N ASP A 60 -5.84 -1.24 -5.34
CA ASP A 60 -5.80 -2.28 -6.37
C ASP A 60 -4.37 -2.80 -6.56
N GLN A 61 -4.12 -3.61 -7.59
CA GLN A 61 -2.76 -3.98 -8.03
C GLN A 61 -2.25 -2.98 -9.07
N TRP A 62 -0.94 -2.96 -9.32
CA TRP A 62 -0.40 -2.23 -10.46
C TRP A 62 -0.99 -2.77 -11.76
N LEU A 63 -1.60 -1.87 -12.54
CA LEU A 63 -2.14 -2.14 -13.87
C LEU A 63 -1.11 -1.71 -14.92
N VAL A 64 -1.04 -2.46 -16.02
CA VAL A 64 -0.16 -2.14 -17.15
C VAL A 64 -0.97 -1.40 -18.19
N GLU A 65 -0.65 -0.14 -18.42
CA GLU A 65 -1.29 0.71 -19.44
C GLU A 65 -0.55 0.59 -20.77
N VAL A 66 0.77 0.53 -20.73
CA VAL A 66 1.62 0.33 -21.90
C VAL A 66 2.65 -0.77 -21.62
N ASP A 67 2.69 -1.76 -22.50
CA ASP A 67 3.63 -2.87 -22.45
C ASP A 67 4.60 -2.85 -23.64
N SER A 68 5.77 -3.44 -23.45
CA SER A 68 6.80 -3.58 -24.48
C SER A 68 7.41 -4.97 -24.50
N ALA A 69 8.29 -5.23 -25.48
CA ALA A 69 9.03 -6.49 -25.55
C ALA A 69 9.90 -6.75 -24.30
N ASN A 70 10.26 -5.71 -23.54
CA ASN A 70 11.12 -5.79 -22.36
C ASN A 70 10.34 -5.67 -21.04
N GLY A 71 9.00 -5.66 -21.10
CA GLY A 71 8.10 -5.50 -19.95
C GLY A 71 7.37 -4.16 -19.94
N PRO A 72 6.63 -3.88 -18.85
CA PRO A 72 5.75 -2.72 -18.75
C PRO A 72 6.53 -1.42 -18.86
N VAL A 73 6.10 -0.56 -19.78
CA VAL A 73 6.65 0.79 -19.99
C VAL A 73 5.87 1.80 -19.17
N GLU A 74 4.58 1.57 -18.97
CA GLU A 74 3.74 2.45 -18.17
C GLU A 74 2.80 1.63 -17.31
N THR A 75 2.81 1.90 -16.01
CA THR A 75 1.93 1.25 -15.05
C THR A 75 1.26 2.25 -14.14
N VAL A 76 0.04 1.95 -13.75
CA VAL A 76 -0.77 2.82 -12.90
C VAL A 76 -1.29 2.05 -11.69
N ARG A 77 -1.41 2.74 -10.56
CA ARG A 77 -2.08 2.19 -9.38
C ARG A 77 -2.75 3.29 -8.58
N ARG A 78 -3.91 2.96 -8.01
CA ARG A 78 -4.62 3.88 -7.14
C ARG A 78 -4.26 3.64 -5.68
N PHE A 79 -4.10 4.74 -4.95
CA PHE A 79 -3.89 4.74 -3.51
C PHE A 79 -5.01 5.54 -2.83
N THR A 80 -5.52 5.00 -1.73
CA THR A 80 -6.52 5.67 -0.89
C THR A 80 -5.90 6.01 0.46
N PRO A 81 -6.34 7.09 1.12
CA PRO A 81 -5.93 7.37 2.49
C PRO A 81 -6.20 6.17 3.37
N ALA A 82 -5.18 5.73 4.12
CA ALA A 82 -5.36 4.67 5.10
C ALA A 82 -6.38 5.17 6.13
N ARG A 83 -7.41 4.37 6.39
CA ARG A 83 -8.32 4.66 7.50
C ARG A 83 -7.50 4.51 8.77
N PHE A 84 -7.35 5.59 9.55
CA PHE A 84 -6.82 5.47 10.91
C PHE A 84 -7.59 4.35 11.59
N GLN A 85 -6.89 3.28 11.95
CA GLN A 85 -7.45 2.29 12.85
C GLN A 85 -7.50 2.95 14.23
N ASP A 86 -8.55 3.74 14.49
CA ASP A 86 -9.09 3.81 15.84
C ASP A 86 -9.72 2.44 16.13
N GLN A 87 -8.88 1.41 16.30
CA GLN A 87 -9.25 0.23 17.07
C GLN A 87 -9.36 0.71 18.52
N ALA A 88 -10.51 1.28 18.84
CA ALA A 88 -11.01 1.27 20.20
C ALA A 88 -10.84 -0.16 20.73
N SER A 89 -10.06 -0.28 21.80
CA SER A 89 -10.16 -1.40 22.73
C SER A 89 -11.63 -1.70 23.00
N ASP A 90 -12.17 -2.72 22.36
CA ASP A 90 -13.35 -3.41 22.86
C ASP A 90 -12.84 -4.53 23.77
N ASN A 91 -12.57 -4.13 25.02
CA ASN A 91 -12.40 -5.07 26.12
C ASN A 91 -13.78 -5.66 26.43
N GLY A 92 -14.14 -6.72 25.70
CA GLY A 92 -15.37 -7.50 25.89
C GLY A 92 -15.05 -8.93 26.31
N ASP A 93 -14.66 -9.07 27.58
CA ASP A 93 -14.90 -10.22 28.48
C ASP A 93 -15.43 -11.55 27.88
N ALA A 94 -14.58 -12.59 27.95
CA ALA A 94 -15.01 -13.93 28.37
C ALA A 94 -13.78 -14.73 28.82
N LEU A 95 -13.43 -14.59 30.10
CA LEU A 95 -12.71 -15.62 30.85
C LEU A 95 -13.68 -16.79 31.11
N ASP A 96 -13.53 -17.91 30.42
CA ASP A 96 -13.98 -19.25 30.84
C ASP A 96 -13.35 -20.27 29.87
N ALA A 97 -12.55 -21.27 30.24
CA ALA A 97 -12.54 -22.05 31.47
C ALA A 97 -11.11 -22.52 31.81
N LEU A 98 -10.75 -22.37 33.09
CA LEU A 98 -9.86 -23.27 33.83
C LEU A 98 -10.48 -24.70 33.73
N GLU A 99 -9.81 -25.84 33.72
CA GLU A 99 -8.69 -26.30 34.54
C GLU A 99 -8.33 -27.71 34.01
N VAL A 100 -7.11 -27.93 33.49
CA VAL A 100 -6.58 -29.30 33.35
C VAL A 100 -5.93 -29.62 34.68
N THR A 101 -6.67 -30.28 35.57
CA THR A 101 -6.07 -30.99 36.70
C THR A 101 -5.60 -32.35 36.21
N THR A 102 -4.32 -32.59 36.40
CA THR A 102 -3.66 -33.89 36.26
C THR A 102 -3.84 -34.66 37.58
N ASP A 103 -3.66 -35.99 37.53
CA ASP A 103 -3.73 -36.98 38.62
C ASP A 103 -5.17 -37.38 39.01
N GLU A 104 -5.58 -38.65 39.05
CA GLU A 104 -4.90 -39.81 39.65
C GLU A 104 -5.65 -41.09 39.19
N LEU A 105 -4.96 -42.07 38.61
CA LEU A 105 -5.48 -43.44 38.46
C LEU A 105 -4.39 -44.38 38.99
N LEU A 106 -4.50 -44.64 40.29
CA LEU A 106 -3.74 -45.56 41.12
C LEU A 106 -3.94 -47.04 40.66
N PRO A 107 -3.10 -47.99 41.15
CA PRO A 107 -2.74 -49.25 40.48
C PRO A 107 -3.82 -50.32 40.37
#